data_AF-A0A9P1CES7-F1
#
_entry.id   AF-A0A9P1CES7-F1
#
_cell.length_a   1.000
_cell.length_b   1.000
_cell.length_c   1.000
_cell.angle_alpha   90.00
_cell.angle_beta   90.00
_cell.angle_gamma   90.00
#
_symmetry.space_group_name_H-M   'P 1'
#
loop_
_entity.id
_entity.type
_entity.pdbx_description
1 polymer ?
#
loop_
_entity_poly.entity_id
_entity_poly.type
_entity_poly.pdbx_seq_one_letter_code
_entity_poly.pdbx_strand_id
1 'polypeptide(L)'
;MMSELQSGHAEVEDPGVLDVFRTNSAFALEARRSFLELCTHLDKFCFFVVALRPYQQLAAAGGDAALCWLRRSLSHLLQELDKSLLQLRQARLALMHVAKKHLQDLAKRIGEAEELQRRWMQSLRHVDELRLDELHKACAGSSTEVNALTSAVREVELKAKAKEGLQQIAAAFMNPDFQARCSLALPDRLASEMRELASNKLPAVESSRSP
;
A
#
# COMPACT_ATOMS: atom_id res chain seq x y z
N MET A 1 2.96 -14.44 49.65
CA MET A 1 1.84 -13.61 49.14
C MET A 1 1.89 -13.61 47.62
N MET A 2 1.49 -14.74 47.00
CA MET A 2 1.22 -14.82 45.57
C MET A 2 -0.29 -14.79 45.43
N SER A 3 -0.83 -13.65 45.01
CA SER A 3 -2.26 -13.48 44.75
C SER A 3 -2.67 -14.32 43.55
N GLU A 4 -3.68 -15.15 43.80
CA GLU A 4 -4.47 -15.88 42.82
C GLU A 4 -4.99 -14.92 41.74
N LEU A 5 -4.39 -14.95 40.56
CA LEU A 5 -5.05 -14.52 39.33
C LEU A 5 -6.12 -15.57 39.01
N GLN A 6 -7.27 -15.43 39.68
CA GLN A 6 -8.50 -16.09 39.26
C GLN A 6 -8.83 -15.57 37.86
N SER A 7 -8.37 -16.32 36.86
CA SER A 7 -8.76 -16.20 35.46
C SER A 7 -10.27 -16.47 35.39
N GLY A 8 -11.05 -15.40 35.52
CA GLY A 8 -12.45 -15.38 35.12
C GLY A 8 -12.51 -15.57 33.61
N HIS A 9 -12.39 -16.81 33.16
CA HIS A 9 -12.86 -17.22 31.84
C HIS A 9 -14.37 -17.03 31.85
N ALA A 10 -14.81 -15.82 31.51
CA ALA A 10 -16.15 -15.62 31.00
C ALA A 10 -16.29 -16.62 29.85
N GLU A 11 -17.16 -17.61 30.02
CA GLU A 11 -17.57 -18.49 28.92
C GLU A 11 -18.06 -17.56 27.82
N VAL A 12 -17.24 -17.40 26.79
CA VAL A 12 -17.65 -16.70 25.58
C VAL A 12 -18.71 -17.60 24.97
N GLU A 13 -19.98 -17.30 25.25
CA GLU A 13 -21.12 -17.98 24.64
C GLU A 13 -20.87 -18.03 23.13
N ASP A 14 -20.63 -19.24 22.62
CA ASP A 14 -20.41 -19.47 21.19
C ASP A 14 -21.67 -18.99 20.48
N PRO A 15 -21.61 -17.96 19.62
CA PRO A 15 -22.78 -17.36 18.98
C PRO A 15 -23.48 -18.30 17.98
N GLY A 16 -23.20 -19.61 18.02
CA GLY A 16 -23.72 -20.63 17.11
C GLY A 16 -23.17 -20.52 15.68
N VAL A 17 -22.35 -19.51 15.41
CA VAL A 17 -21.75 -19.27 14.10
C VAL A 17 -20.81 -20.42 13.74
N LEU A 18 -20.15 -21.03 14.74
CA LEU A 18 -19.27 -22.18 14.55
C LEU A 18 -20.02 -23.47 14.24
N ASP A 19 -21.27 -23.62 14.69
CA ASP A 19 -22.06 -24.83 14.41
C ASP A 19 -22.44 -24.93 12.93
N VAL A 20 -22.68 -23.81 12.26
CA VAL A 20 -22.85 -23.79 10.79
C VAL A 20 -21.62 -24.38 10.12
N PHE A 21 -20.41 -24.07 10.60
CA PHE A 21 -19.18 -24.65 10.09
C PHE A 21 -18.98 -26.13 10.46
N ARG A 22 -19.61 -26.63 11.52
CA ARG A 22 -19.51 -28.06 11.90
C ARG A 22 -20.40 -28.96 11.05
N THR A 23 -21.48 -28.43 10.47
CA THR A 23 -22.37 -29.22 9.61
C THR A 23 -21.71 -29.55 8.26
N ASN A 24 -21.83 -30.79 7.80
CA ASN A 24 -21.37 -31.23 6.46
C ASN A 24 -22.36 -30.84 5.34
N SER A 25 -23.08 -29.73 5.50
CA SER A 25 -23.98 -29.24 4.47
C SER A 25 -23.18 -28.64 3.31
N ALA A 26 -23.68 -28.78 2.07
CA ALA A 26 -23.01 -28.20 0.90
C ALA A 26 -22.82 -26.68 1.04
N PHE A 27 -23.80 -26.00 1.66
CA PHE A 27 -23.73 -24.58 1.99
C PHE A 27 -22.59 -24.25 2.97
N ALA A 28 -22.47 -25.00 4.07
CA ALA A 28 -21.43 -24.79 5.08
C ALA A 28 -20.02 -24.98 4.49
N LEU A 29 -19.85 -25.95 3.59
CA LEU A 29 -18.60 -26.17 2.86
C LEU A 29 -18.26 -24.99 1.94
N GLU A 30 -19.24 -24.48 1.20
CA GLU A 30 -19.07 -23.31 0.32
C GLU A 30 -18.70 -22.06 1.13
N ALA A 31 -19.44 -21.77 2.21
CA ALA A 31 -19.16 -20.64 3.09
C ALA A 31 -17.77 -20.72 3.75
N ARG A 32 -17.39 -21.91 4.24
CA ARG A 32 -16.05 -22.16 4.79
C ARG A 32 -14.96 -21.90 3.76
N ARG A 33 -15.14 -22.40 2.54
CA ARG A 33 -14.18 -22.20 1.46
C ARG A 33 -14.02 -20.71 1.14
N SER A 34 -15.14 -19.99 0.94
CA SER A 34 -15.09 -18.55 0.66
C SER A 34 -14.46 -17.75 1.80
N PHE A 35 -14.71 -18.14 3.05
CA PHE A 35 -14.08 -17.51 4.21
C PHE A 35 -12.56 -17.76 4.26
N LEU A 36 -12.10 -19.00 4.02
CA LEU A 36 -10.68 -19.31 3.97
C LEU A 36 -9.96 -18.61 2.80
N GLU A 37 -10.62 -18.51 1.65
CA GLU A 37 -10.13 -17.72 0.51
C GLU A 37 -10.00 -16.24 0.89
N LEU A 38 -11.00 -15.66 1.58
CA LEU A 38 -10.93 -14.30 2.09
C LEU A 38 -9.74 -14.10 3.04
N CYS A 39 -9.57 -14.98 4.03
CA CYS A 39 -8.45 -14.91 4.98
C CYS A 39 -7.10 -15.02 4.25
N THR A 40 -6.98 -15.92 3.29
CA THR A 40 -5.75 -16.12 2.50
C THR A 40 -5.39 -14.86 1.70
N HIS A 41 -6.38 -14.22 1.07
CA HIS A 41 -6.13 -13.00 0.30
C HIS A 41 -5.88 -11.79 1.20
N LEU A 42 -6.49 -11.75 2.39
CA LEU A 42 -6.24 -10.72 3.39
C LEU A 42 -4.80 -10.81 3.91
N ASP A 43 -4.33 -12.01 4.25
CA ASP A 43 -2.95 -12.24 4.70
C ASP A 43 -1.94 -11.82 3.63
N LYS A 44 -2.16 -12.20 2.37
CA LYS A 44 -1.33 -11.76 1.23
C LYS A 44 -1.32 -10.24 1.07
N PHE A 45 -2.48 -9.59 1.16
CA PHE A 45 -2.57 -8.13 1.12
C PHE A 45 -1.77 -7.49 2.25
N CYS A 46 -1.95 -7.96 3.49
CA CYS A 46 -1.20 -7.48 4.66
C CYS A 46 0.31 -7.68 4.50
N PHE A 47 0.74 -8.82 3.97
CA PHE A 47 2.15 -9.11 3.68
C PHE A 47 2.75 -8.05 2.74
N PHE A 48 2.09 -7.76 1.62
CA PHE A 48 2.59 -6.76 0.66
C PHE A 48 2.57 -5.33 1.22
N VAL A 49 1.57 -4.98 2.03
CA VAL A 49 1.55 -3.69 2.75
C VAL A 49 2.72 -3.56 3.71
N VAL A 50 3.05 -4.63 4.45
CA VAL A 50 4.22 -4.63 5.34
C VAL A 50 5.52 -4.56 4.54
N ALA A 51 5.60 -5.27 3.42
CA ALA A 51 6.76 -5.26 2.54
C ALA A 51 7.05 -3.86 1.93
N LEU A 52 6.05 -2.97 1.87
CA LEU A 52 6.24 -1.58 1.42
C LEU A 52 6.90 -0.66 2.45
N ARG A 53 6.95 -1.02 3.75
CA ARG A 53 7.48 -0.14 4.81
C ARG A 53 8.95 0.29 4.59
N PRO A 54 9.89 -0.58 4.19
CA PRO A 54 11.26 -0.15 3.94
C PRO A 54 11.35 0.86 2.79
N TYR A 55 10.53 0.68 1.74
CA TYR A 55 10.46 1.61 0.61
C TYR A 55 9.92 2.97 1.04
N GLN A 56 8.92 3.00 1.93
CA GLN A 56 8.41 4.24 2.51
C GLN A 56 9.49 4.98 3.30
N GLN A 57 10.29 4.27 4.10
CA GLN A 57 11.39 4.88 4.86
C GLN A 57 12.47 5.46 3.94
N LEU A 58 12.84 4.73 2.88
CA LEU A 58 13.79 5.22 1.88
C LEU A 58 13.24 6.43 1.12
N ALA A 59 11.95 6.42 0.76
CA ALA A 59 11.29 7.54 0.12
C ALA A 59 11.21 8.77 1.05
N ALA A 60 10.98 8.56 2.35
CA ALA A 60 10.96 9.65 3.33
C ALA A 60 12.35 10.29 3.50
N ALA A 61 13.42 9.50 3.44
CA ALA A 61 14.80 9.98 3.59
C ALA A 61 15.36 10.60 2.29
N GLY A 62 15.13 9.96 1.15
CA GLY A 62 15.72 10.34 -0.14
C GLY A 62 14.78 11.01 -1.14
N GLY A 63 13.52 11.22 -0.76
CA GLY A 63 12.50 11.87 -1.58
C GLY A 63 12.30 11.21 -2.96
N ASP A 64 12.04 12.04 -3.95
CA ASP A 64 11.77 11.64 -5.33
C ASP A 64 12.95 10.91 -5.99
N ALA A 65 14.19 11.21 -5.59
CA ALA A 65 15.38 10.56 -6.14
C ALA A 65 15.45 9.08 -5.73
N ALA A 66 15.15 8.77 -4.46
CA ALA A 66 15.05 7.40 -3.98
C ALA A 66 13.91 6.64 -4.68
N LEU A 67 12.76 7.27 -4.89
CA LEU A 67 11.63 6.66 -5.60
C LEU A 67 11.99 6.30 -7.06
N CYS A 68 12.70 7.17 -7.77
CA CYS A 68 13.18 6.88 -9.12
C CYS A 68 14.15 5.70 -9.17
N TRP A 69 15.04 5.60 -8.18
CA TRP A 69 15.99 4.49 -8.06
C TRP A 69 15.28 3.17 -7.74
N LEU A 70 14.27 3.19 -6.87
CA LEU A 70 13.50 2.02 -6.44
C LEU A 70 12.44 1.56 -7.45
N ARG A 71 12.21 2.32 -8.53
CA ARG A 71 11.09 2.14 -9.48
C ARG A 71 10.84 0.69 -9.87
N ARG A 72 11.86 -0.06 -10.29
CA ARG A 72 11.68 -1.44 -10.78
C ARG A 72 11.15 -2.36 -9.68
N SER A 73 11.77 -2.32 -8.51
CA SER A 73 11.37 -3.14 -7.37
C SER A 73 10.00 -2.73 -6.83
N LEU A 74 9.73 -1.42 -6.76
CA LEU A 74 8.46 -0.89 -6.28
C LEU A 74 7.31 -1.21 -7.24
N SER A 75 7.53 -1.09 -8.56
CA SER A 75 6.49 -1.39 -9.55
C SER A 75 6.02 -2.83 -9.47
N HIS A 76 6.94 -3.80 -9.37
CA HIS A 76 6.57 -5.20 -9.18
C HIS A 76 5.80 -5.42 -7.87
N LEU A 77 6.25 -4.81 -6.77
CA LEU A 77 5.58 -4.94 -5.48
C LEU A 77 4.17 -4.34 -5.48
N LEU A 78 3.99 -3.18 -6.11
CA LEU A 78 2.68 -2.54 -6.28
C LEU A 78 1.75 -3.36 -7.18
N GLN A 79 2.26 -3.98 -8.25
CA GLN A 79 1.48 -4.88 -9.08
C GLN A 79 0.95 -6.10 -8.30
N GLU A 80 1.79 -6.73 -7.48
CA GLU A 80 1.35 -7.84 -6.64
C GLU A 80 0.41 -7.38 -5.51
N LEU A 81 0.60 -6.17 -4.96
CA LEU A 81 -0.35 -5.55 -4.05
C LEU A 81 -1.72 -5.36 -4.72
N ASP A 82 -1.78 -4.74 -5.89
CA ASP A 82 -3.02 -4.48 -6.64
C ASP A 82 -3.75 -5.78 -6.97
N LYS A 83 -3.01 -6.81 -7.39
CA LYS A 83 -3.53 -8.15 -7.62
C LYS A 83 -4.11 -8.77 -6.35
N SER A 84 -3.40 -8.68 -5.22
CA SER A 84 -3.90 -9.19 -3.93
C SER A 84 -5.16 -8.44 -3.46
N LEU A 85 -5.21 -7.13 -3.66
CA LEU A 85 -6.35 -6.27 -3.34
C LEU A 85 -7.58 -6.62 -4.20
N LEU A 86 -7.39 -6.90 -5.49
CA LEU A 86 -8.45 -7.36 -6.39
C LEU A 86 -8.99 -8.73 -5.95
N GLN A 87 -8.11 -9.68 -5.64
CA GLN A 87 -8.50 -11.00 -5.16
C GLN A 87 -9.23 -10.93 -3.82
N LEU A 88 -8.79 -10.06 -2.91
CA LEU A 88 -9.46 -9.80 -1.64
C LEU A 88 -10.89 -9.29 -1.85
N ARG A 89 -11.09 -8.35 -2.80
CA ARG A 89 -12.42 -7.88 -3.18
C ARG A 89 -13.29 -9.01 -3.74
N GLN A 90 -12.75 -9.85 -4.62
CA GLN A 90 -13.47 -10.98 -5.21
C GLN A 90 -13.91 -11.99 -4.14
N ALA A 91 -13.00 -12.38 -3.24
CA ALA A 91 -13.31 -13.31 -2.15
C ALA A 91 -14.37 -12.75 -1.19
N ARG A 92 -14.30 -11.44 -0.88
CA ARG A 92 -15.33 -10.75 -0.10
C ARG A 92 -16.69 -10.79 -0.78
N LEU A 93 -16.76 -10.48 -2.08
CA LEU A 93 -18.01 -10.51 -2.84
C LEU A 93 -18.60 -11.93 -2.90
N ALA A 94 -17.75 -12.95 -3.08
CA ALA A 94 -18.17 -14.35 -3.05
C ALA A 94 -18.75 -14.74 -1.68
N LEU A 95 -18.07 -14.40 -0.57
CA LEU A 95 -18.58 -14.65 0.77
C LEU A 95 -19.91 -13.94 1.04
N MET A 96 -20.04 -12.66 0.63
CA MET A 96 -21.29 -11.92 0.76
C MET A 96 -22.41 -12.50 -0.08
N HIS A 97 -22.12 -13.02 -1.28
CA HIS A 97 -23.10 -13.70 -2.10
C HIS A 97 -23.63 -14.96 -1.40
N VAL A 98 -22.74 -15.79 -0.87
CA VAL A 98 -23.08 -17.01 -0.11
C VAL A 98 -23.92 -16.65 1.12
N ALA A 99 -23.52 -15.62 1.88
CA ALA A 99 -24.26 -15.15 3.05
C ALA A 99 -25.67 -14.64 2.68
N LYS A 100 -25.81 -13.85 1.61
CA LYS A 100 -27.11 -13.36 1.13
C LYS A 100 -28.03 -14.48 0.66
N LYS A 101 -27.49 -15.47 -0.06
CA LYS A 101 -28.25 -16.64 -0.49
C LYS A 101 -28.81 -17.40 0.72
N HIS A 102 -28.00 -17.59 1.75
CA HIS A 102 -28.45 -18.23 2.99
C HIS A 102 -29.50 -17.41 3.73
N LEU A 103 -29.30 -16.09 3.82
CA LEU A 103 -30.27 -15.17 4.41
C LEU A 103 -31.63 -15.27 3.71
N GLN A 104 -31.64 -15.35 2.37
CA GLN A 104 -32.86 -15.53 1.60
C GLN A 104 -33.54 -16.88 1.89
N ASP A 105 -32.76 -17.95 2.05
CA ASP A 105 -33.30 -19.27 2.37
C ASP A 105 -33.86 -19.34 3.79
N LEU A 106 -33.19 -18.73 4.77
CA LEU A 106 -33.70 -18.59 6.14
C LEU A 106 -34.95 -17.71 6.19
N ALA A 107 -35.00 -16.63 5.42
CA ALA A 107 -36.17 -15.74 5.37
C ALA A 107 -37.44 -16.45 4.88
N LYS A 108 -37.31 -17.43 3.96
CA LYS A 108 -38.44 -18.27 3.51
C LYS A 108 -39.01 -19.15 4.63
N ARG A 109 -38.22 -19.42 5.69
CA ARG A 109 -38.58 -20.29 6.82
C ARG A 109 -38.49 -19.56 8.15
N ILE A 110 -38.75 -18.25 8.15
CA ILE A 110 -38.50 -17.40 9.32
C ILE A 110 -39.29 -17.83 10.57
N GLY A 111 -40.46 -18.45 10.39
CA GLY A 111 -41.26 -19.02 11.49
C GLY A 111 -40.57 -20.17 12.22
N GLU A 112 -39.68 -20.88 11.54
CA GLU A 112 -38.92 -22.04 12.04
C GLU A 112 -37.48 -21.67 12.43
N ALA A 113 -37.04 -20.44 12.14
CA ALA A 113 -35.67 -20.01 12.39
C ALA A 113 -35.38 -19.88 13.89
N GLU A 114 -34.30 -20.53 14.34
CA GLU A 114 -33.79 -20.48 15.70
C GLU A 114 -33.33 -19.06 16.08
N GLU A 115 -33.29 -18.76 17.38
CA GLU A 115 -32.87 -17.44 17.89
C GLU A 115 -31.47 -17.04 17.41
N LEU A 116 -30.53 -17.98 17.37
CA LEU A 116 -29.17 -17.75 16.87
C LEU A 116 -29.16 -17.38 15.39
N GLN A 117 -29.97 -18.06 14.57
CA GLN A 117 -30.12 -17.74 13.16
C GLN A 117 -30.71 -16.33 12.99
N ARG A 118 -31.70 -15.95 13.79
CA ARG A 118 -32.27 -14.59 13.77
C ARG A 118 -31.24 -13.53 14.14
N ARG A 119 -30.43 -13.76 15.18
CA ARG A 119 -29.33 -12.86 15.57
C ARG A 119 -28.28 -12.74 14.46
N TRP A 120 -27.90 -13.84 13.83
CA TRP A 120 -26.99 -13.83 12.69
C TRP A 120 -27.58 -13.03 11.52
N MET A 121 -28.85 -13.24 11.15
CA MET A 121 -29.53 -12.47 10.12
C MET A 121 -29.52 -10.96 10.43
N GLN A 122 -29.78 -10.60 11.69
CA GLN A 122 -29.69 -9.19 12.15
C GLN A 122 -28.26 -8.66 12.06
N SER A 123 -27.25 -9.46 12.36
CA SER A 123 -25.85 -9.01 12.33
C SER A 123 -25.38 -8.58 10.93
N LEU A 124 -25.93 -9.20 9.87
CA LEU A 124 -25.60 -8.86 8.48
C LEU A 124 -25.95 -7.40 8.13
N ARG A 125 -26.86 -6.76 8.85
CA ARG A 125 -27.18 -5.32 8.66
C ARG A 125 -26.01 -4.39 8.97
N HIS A 126 -25.03 -4.87 9.74
CA HIS A 126 -23.85 -4.10 10.12
C HIS A 126 -22.72 -4.23 9.08
N VAL A 127 -22.89 -5.09 8.07
CA VAL A 127 -21.92 -5.19 6.97
C VAL A 127 -22.18 -4.07 5.97
N ASP A 128 -21.31 -3.07 5.99
CA ASP A 128 -21.34 -1.96 5.05
C ASP A 128 -20.56 -2.29 3.78
N GLU A 129 -21.22 -2.96 2.83
CA GLU A 129 -20.61 -3.32 1.53
C GLU A 129 -20.19 -2.09 0.71
N LEU A 130 -20.93 -0.98 0.83
CA LEU A 130 -20.62 0.26 0.11
C LEU A 130 -19.32 0.84 0.61
N ARG A 131 -19.17 0.96 1.94
CA ARG A 131 -17.94 1.45 2.55
C ARG A 131 -16.74 0.56 2.24
N LEU A 132 -16.93 -0.75 2.24
CA LEU A 132 -15.85 -1.68 1.87
C LEU A 132 -15.45 -1.54 0.38
N ASP A 133 -16.39 -1.21 -0.51
CA ASP A 133 -16.07 -0.90 -1.91
C ASP A 133 -15.39 0.46 -2.08
N GLU A 134 -15.77 1.47 -1.32
CA GLU A 134 -15.08 2.77 -1.27
C GLU A 134 -13.62 2.61 -0.81
N LEU A 135 -13.40 1.84 0.26
CA LEU A 135 -12.05 1.56 0.77
C LEU A 135 -11.19 0.86 -0.28
N HIS A 136 -11.74 -0.14 -0.98
CA HIS A 136 -11.04 -0.79 -2.08
C HIS A 136 -10.64 0.20 -3.18
N LYS A 137 -11.57 1.08 -3.61
CA LYS A 137 -11.29 2.11 -4.62
C LYS A 137 -10.23 3.10 -4.15
N ALA A 138 -10.27 3.51 -2.88
CA ALA A 138 -9.27 4.41 -2.29
C ALA A 138 -7.88 3.78 -2.27
N CYS A 139 -7.77 2.51 -1.89
CA CYS A 139 -6.50 1.78 -1.92
C CYS A 139 -5.95 1.63 -3.35
N ALA A 140 -6.80 1.26 -4.32
CA ALA A 140 -6.41 1.16 -5.72
C ALA A 140 -5.99 2.53 -6.31
N GLY A 141 -6.68 3.60 -5.93
CA GLY A 141 -6.31 4.97 -6.29
C GLY A 141 -4.93 5.34 -5.74
N SER A 142 -4.67 5.05 -4.46
CA SER A 142 -3.38 5.31 -3.83
C SER A 142 -2.23 4.56 -4.53
N SER A 143 -2.45 3.29 -4.89
CA SER A 143 -1.45 2.50 -5.66
C SER A 143 -1.18 3.11 -7.04
N THR A 144 -2.24 3.58 -7.72
CA THR A 144 -2.12 4.27 -9.01
C THR A 144 -1.31 5.56 -8.90
N GLU A 145 -1.52 6.35 -7.84
CA GLU A 145 -0.75 7.56 -7.58
C GLU A 145 0.73 7.27 -7.35
N VAL A 146 1.06 6.25 -6.55
CA VAL A 146 2.47 5.85 -6.32
C VAL A 146 3.12 5.37 -7.62
N ASN A 147 2.40 4.62 -8.45
CA ASN A 147 2.90 4.21 -9.77
C ASN A 147 3.15 5.43 -10.69
N ALA A 148 2.29 6.46 -10.66
CA ALA A 148 2.49 7.69 -11.41
C ALA A 148 3.74 8.46 -10.92
N LEU A 149 3.91 8.57 -9.61
CA LEU A 149 5.08 9.22 -8.98
C LEU A 149 6.40 8.49 -9.24
N THR A 150 6.34 7.18 -9.47
CA THR A 150 7.53 6.37 -9.79
C THR A 150 7.71 6.13 -11.28
N SER A 151 6.92 6.78 -12.14
CA SER A 151 6.99 6.60 -13.59
C SER A 151 8.32 7.09 -14.19
N ALA A 152 8.66 6.58 -15.38
CA ALA A 152 9.82 7.05 -16.14
C ALA A 152 9.69 8.50 -16.60
N VAL A 153 8.46 8.96 -16.83
CA VAL A 153 8.18 10.37 -17.14
C VAL A 153 8.63 11.25 -15.97
N ARG A 154 8.29 10.85 -14.75
CA ARG A 154 8.69 11.60 -13.55
C ARG A 154 10.22 11.70 -13.40
N GLU A 155 10.95 10.64 -13.70
CA GLU A 155 12.42 10.66 -13.68
C GLU A 155 12.99 11.72 -14.64
N VAL A 156 12.42 11.82 -15.85
CA VAL A 156 12.84 12.82 -16.85
C VAL A 156 12.53 14.24 -16.38
N GLU A 157 11.34 14.47 -15.83
CA GLU A 157 10.95 15.76 -15.25
C GLU A 157 11.90 16.21 -14.13
N LEU A 158 12.27 15.30 -13.23
CA LEU A 158 13.17 15.59 -12.13
C LEU A 158 14.58 15.92 -12.62
N LYS A 159 15.09 15.19 -13.61
CA LYS A 159 16.37 15.52 -14.26
C LYS A 159 16.35 16.89 -14.92
N ALA A 160 15.25 17.23 -15.61
CA ALA A 160 15.09 18.54 -16.24
C ALA A 160 15.08 19.67 -15.20
N LYS A 161 14.30 19.53 -14.12
CA LYS A 161 14.25 20.49 -13.00
C LYS A 161 15.58 20.64 -12.29
N ALA A 162 16.29 19.53 -12.04
CA ALA A 162 17.62 19.56 -11.43
C ALA A 162 18.62 20.32 -12.31
N LYS A 163 18.59 20.08 -13.63
CA LYS A 163 19.43 20.79 -14.59
C LYS A 163 19.13 22.30 -14.60
N GLU A 164 17.85 22.67 -14.63
CA GLU A 164 17.43 24.07 -14.58
C GLU A 164 17.89 24.74 -13.28
N GLY A 165 17.71 24.09 -12.12
CA GLY A 165 18.18 24.60 -10.83
C GLY A 165 19.69 24.80 -10.79
N LEU A 166 20.47 23.85 -11.32
CA LEU A 166 21.92 23.99 -11.43
C LEU A 166 22.33 25.16 -12.34
N GLN A 167 21.61 25.38 -13.44
CA GLN A 167 21.84 26.53 -14.31
C GLN A 167 21.54 27.86 -13.61
N GLN A 168 20.47 27.92 -12.82
CA GLN A 168 20.13 29.10 -12.01
C GLN A 168 21.19 29.38 -10.93
N ILE A 169 21.64 28.35 -10.22
CA ILE A 169 22.72 28.47 -9.22
C ILE A 169 24.00 28.94 -9.90
N ALA A 170 24.38 28.34 -11.02
CA ALA A 170 25.55 28.75 -11.79
C ALA A 170 25.45 30.22 -12.24
N ALA A 171 24.29 30.65 -12.72
CA ALA A 171 24.04 32.05 -13.08
C ALA A 171 24.16 32.99 -11.88
N ALA A 172 23.64 32.60 -10.71
CA ALA A 172 23.78 33.37 -9.47
C ALA A 172 25.26 33.47 -9.03
N PHE A 173 26.03 32.39 -9.14
CA PHE A 173 27.48 32.40 -8.90
C PHE A 173 28.26 33.26 -9.90
N MET A 174 27.76 33.43 -11.12
CA MET A 174 28.35 34.31 -12.13
C MET A 174 27.90 35.78 -11.99
N ASN A 175 27.03 36.09 -11.03
CA ASN A 175 26.62 37.47 -10.78
C ASN A 175 27.81 38.28 -10.22
N PRO A 176 28.18 39.42 -10.86
CA PRO A 176 29.31 40.24 -10.42
C PRO A 176 29.22 40.71 -8.97
N ASP A 177 28.03 41.08 -8.49
CA ASP A 177 27.83 41.54 -7.11
C ASP A 177 28.05 40.41 -6.10
N PHE A 178 27.62 39.19 -6.45
CA PHE A 178 27.86 38.00 -5.64
C PHE A 178 29.36 37.65 -5.62
N GLN A 179 30.02 37.65 -6.78
CA GLN A 179 31.47 37.41 -6.88
C GLN A 179 32.29 38.45 -6.11
N ALA A 180 31.92 39.73 -6.19
CA ALA A 180 32.59 40.79 -5.45
C ALA A 180 32.54 40.55 -3.94
N ARG A 181 31.38 40.11 -3.41
CA ARG A 181 31.21 39.78 -1.98
C ARG A 181 31.95 38.51 -1.58
N CYS A 182 32.03 37.52 -2.47
CA CYS A 182 32.66 36.23 -2.21
C CYS A 182 34.17 36.21 -2.48
N SER A 183 34.73 37.22 -3.15
CA SER A 183 36.16 37.31 -3.48
C SER A 183 37.08 37.31 -2.26
N LEU A 184 36.56 37.66 -1.08
CA LEU A 184 37.29 37.62 0.19
C LEU A 184 37.22 36.25 0.91
N ALA A 185 36.35 35.33 0.47
CA ALA A 185 35.99 34.12 1.23
C ALA A 185 36.07 32.81 0.44
N LEU A 186 36.14 32.83 -0.90
CA LEU A 186 36.14 31.61 -1.71
C LEU A 186 37.55 31.23 -2.21
N PRO A 187 37.90 29.93 -2.25
CA PRO A 187 39.14 29.46 -2.87
C PRO A 187 39.19 29.77 -4.37
N ASP A 188 40.37 30.11 -4.90
CA ASP A 188 40.60 30.56 -6.29
C ASP A 188 40.06 29.61 -7.38
N ARG A 189 39.79 28.34 -7.06
CA ARG A 189 39.35 27.30 -8.02
C ARG A 189 37.85 27.04 -8.07
N LEU A 190 37.07 27.51 -7.09
CA LEU A 190 35.65 27.16 -7.00
C LEU A 190 34.84 27.71 -8.18
N ALA A 191 35.18 28.92 -8.65
CA ALA A 191 34.49 29.56 -9.77
C ALA A 191 34.72 28.85 -11.11
N SER A 192 35.88 28.22 -11.32
CA SER A 192 36.15 27.40 -12.51
C SER A 192 35.43 26.05 -12.44
N GLU A 193 35.41 25.40 -11.27
CA GLU A 193 34.73 24.11 -11.08
C GLU A 193 33.21 24.23 -11.26
N MET A 194 32.59 25.29 -10.73
CA MET A 194 31.16 25.58 -10.93
C MET A 194 30.81 25.82 -12.41
N ARG A 195 31.71 26.50 -13.15
CA ARG A 195 31.55 26.70 -14.60
C ARG A 195 31.62 25.39 -15.37
N GLU A 196 32.53 24.50 -14.98
CA GLU A 196 32.71 23.19 -15.61
C GLU A 196 31.48 22.29 -15.35
N LEU A 197 30.98 22.25 -14.11
CA LEU A 197 29.74 21.56 -13.73
C LEU A 197 28.52 22.07 -14.49
N ALA A 198 28.39 23.39 -14.67
CA ALA A 198 27.28 23.99 -15.41
C ALA A 198 27.33 23.71 -16.93
N SER A 199 28.53 23.51 -17.48
CA SER A 199 28.74 23.28 -18.92
C SER A 199 28.38 21.88 -19.40
N ASN A 200 27.85 21.02 -18.53
CA ASN A 200 27.44 19.64 -18.84
C ASN A 200 28.58 18.73 -19.35
N LYS A 201 29.86 19.17 -19.24
CA LYS A 201 31.02 18.28 -19.34
C LYS A 201 31.16 17.50 -18.02
N LEU A 202 30.15 16.73 -17.67
CA LEU A 202 30.39 15.64 -16.73
C LEU A 202 31.36 14.70 -17.44
N PRO A 203 32.55 14.43 -16.87
CA PRO A 203 33.38 13.35 -17.39
C PRO A 203 32.47 12.13 -17.43
N ALA A 204 32.44 11.45 -18.59
CA ALA A 204 31.73 10.19 -18.70
C ALA A 204 32.21 9.35 -17.52
N VAL A 205 31.33 9.12 -16.55
CA VAL A 205 31.60 8.18 -15.47
C VAL A 205 31.71 6.86 -16.21
N GLU A 206 32.94 6.46 -16.53
CA GLU A 206 33.26 5.18 -17.08
C GLU A 206 32.65 4.18 -16.11
N SER A 207 31.49 3.65 -16.52
CA SER A 207 30.75 2.66 -15.78
C SER A 207 31.57 1.38 -15.84
N SER A 208 32.63 1.31 -15.04
CA SER A 208 33.37 0.09 -14.71
C SER A 208 32.46 -0.80 -13.85
N ARG A 209 31.40 -1.31 -14.47
CA ARG A 209 30.68 -2.48 -13.98
C ARG A 209 31.54 -3.68 -14.32
N SER A 210 32.42 -4.05 -13.40
CA SER A 210 32.93 -5.42 -13.35
C SER A 210 31.74 -6.35 -13.02
N PRO A 211 31.65 -7.52 -13.68
CA PRO A 211 30.58 -8.49 -13.49
C PRO A 211 30.55 -9.10 -12.08
#